data_AF-A0A7C1WCR9-F1
#
_entry.id   AF-A0A7C1WCR9-F1
#
_cell.length_a   1.000
_cell.length_b   1.000
_cell.length_c   1.000
_cell.angle_alpha   90.00
_cell.angle_beta   90.00
_cell.angle_gamma   90.00
#
_symmetry.space_group_name_H-M   'P 1'
#
loop_
_entity.id
_entity.type
_entity.pdbx_description
1 polymer ?
#
loop_
_entity_poly.entity_id
_entity_poly.type
_entity_poly.pdbx_seq_one_letter_code
_entity_poly.pdbx_strand_id
1 'polypeptide(L)' 'MAYLDTTGLRLSADDCMAMTLSLEILSGLGKAGLVAVPLEPSLKMLEAGGRAGTVDAITAAAIYRAMLNADE' A
#
# COMPACT_ATOMS: atom_id res chain seq x y z
N MET A 1 16.22 -15.50 -4.60
CA MET A 1 15.24 -15.80 -3.54
C MET A 1 13.91 -15.24 -4.03
N ALA A 2 12.98 -16.09 -4.45
CA ALA A 2 11.66 -15.65 -4.90
C ALA A 2 10.73 -15.63 -3.68
N TYR A 3 10.20 -14.46 -3.34
CA TYR A 3 9.14 -14.34 -2.33
C TYR A 3 7.85 -14.86 -2.98
N LEU A 4 7.39 -16.03 -2.53
CA LEU A 4 6.10 -16.58 -2.94
C LEU A 4 5.02 -15.88 -2.10
N ASP A 5 4.22 -15.05 -2.75
CA ASP A 5 2.94 -14.60 -2.21
C ASP A 5 1.93 -15.76 -2.23
N THR A 6 1.10 -15.84 -1.20
CA THR A 6 0.07 -16.87 -0.96
C THR A 6 -1.02 -16.94 -2.06
N THR A 7 -0.96 -16.06 -3.06
CA THR A 7 -1.87 -16.00 -4.21
C THR A 7 -1.36 -16.75 -5.45
N GLY A 8 -0.14 -17.30 -5.43
CA GLY A 8 0.44 -18.03 -6.57
C GLY A 8 0.91 -17.14 -7.74
N LEU A 9 0.80 -15.82 -7.60
CA LEU A 9 1.37 -14.86 -8.53
C LEU A 9 2.87 -14.70 -8.28
N ARG A 10 3.68 -14.97 -9.32
CA ARG A 10 5.10 -14.65 -9.31
C ARG A 10 5.26 -13.14 -9.43
N LEU A 11 5.57 -12.48 -8.32
CA LEU A 11 6.09 -11.11 -8.33
C LEU A 11 7.35 -11.06 -9.18
N SER A 12 7.41 -10.10 -10.10
CA SER A 12 8.63 -9.80 -10.85
C SER A 12 9.75 -9.40 -9.87
N ALA A 13 11.01 -9.55 -10.29
CA ALA A 13 12.13 -8.99 -9.53
C ALA A 13 11.96 -7.48 -9.31
N ASP A 14 11.40 -6.79 -10.30
CA ASP A 14 11.09 -5.36 -10.22
C ASP A 14 10.01 -5.06 -9.18
N ASP A 15 8.98 -5.91 -9.08
CA ASP A 15 7.90 -5.74 -8.11
C ASP A 15 8.40 -5.97 -6.68
N CYS A 16 9.26 -6.97 -6.48
CA CYS A 16 9.91 -7.19 -5.18
C CYS A 16 10.75 -5.99 -4.75
N MET A 17 11.55 -5.41 -5.66
CA MET A 17 12.34 -4.22 -5.35
C MET A 17 11.46 -3.01 -5.02
N ALA A 18 10.39 -2.78 -5.81
CA ALA A 18 9.44 -1.70 -5.57
C ALA A 18 8.78 -1.83 -4.19
N MET A 19 8.42 -3.06 -3.79
CA MET A 19 7.87 -3.34 -2.46
C MET A 19 8.88 -3.07 -1.35
N THR A 20 10.14 -3.52 -1.51
CA THR A 20 11.20 -3.27 -0.53
C THR A 20 11.44 -1.77 -0.33
N LEU A 21 11.56 -1.00 -1.41
CA LEU A 21 11.72 0.46 -1.34
C LEU A 21 10.53 1.13 -0.65
N SER A 22 9.31 0.68 -0.95
CA SER A 22 8.10 1.21 -0.32
C SER A 22 8.10 0.98 1.19
N LEU A 23 8.52 -0.20 1.65
CA LEU A 23 8.63 -0.53 3.07
C LEU A 23 9.73 0.29 3.78
N GLU A 24 10.87 0.51 3.12
CA GLU A 24 11.94 1.35 3.67
C GLU A 24 11.50 2.82 3.83
N ILE A 25 10.79 3.35 2.85
CA ILE A 25 10.21 4.70 2.91
C ILE A 25 9.21 4.78 4.08
N LEU A 26 8.28 3.83 4.18
CA LEU A 26 7.31 3.78 5.29
C LEU A 26 8.01 3.69 6.65
N SER A 27 9.07 2.89 6.77
CA SER A 27 9.88 2.80 7.99
C SER A 27 10.56 4.14 8.33
N GLY A 28 11.11 4.83 7.33
CA GLY A 28 11.70 6.16 7.48
C GLY A 28 10.68 7.21 7.93
N LEU A 29 9.48 7.19 7.32
CA LEU A 29 8.38 8.07 7.70
C LEU A 29 7.88 7.79 9.12
N GLY A 30 7.77 6.51 9.51
CA GLY A 30 7.43 6.13 10.88
C GLY A 30 8.43 6.68 11.91
N LYS A 31 9.74 6.60 11.62
CA LYS A 31 10.80 7.20 12.46
C LYS A 31 10.72 8.73 12.51
N ALA A 32 10.26 9.37 11.44
CA ALA A 32 10.08 10.82 11.36
C ALA A 32 8.78 11.33 12.04
N GLY A 33 8.01 10.45 12.67
CA GLY A 33 6.78 10.83 13.38
C GLY A 33 5.52 10.77 12.51
N LEU A 34 5.51 10.01 11.41
CA LEU A 34 4.25 9.59 10.78
C LEU A 34 3.53 8.63 11.74
N VAL A 35 2.64 9.16 12.57
CA VAL A 35 2.09 8.44 13.73
C VAL A 35 0.97 7.45 13.35
N ALA A 36 0.16 7.72 12.32
CA ALA A 36 -0.83 6.76 11.84
C ALA A 36 -1.39 7.14 10.47
N VAL A 37 -1.57 6.14 9.61
CA VAL A 37 -2.66 6.15 8.64
C VAL A 37 -3.89 5.62 9.39
N PRO A 38 -5.02 6.35 9.43
CA PRO A 38 -6.21 5.88 10.11
C PRO A 38 -6.65 4.55 9.51
N LEU A 39 -7.06 3.62 10.37
CA LEU A 39 -7.58 2.31 9.96
C LEU A 39 -8.75 2.49 8.99
N GLU A 40 -9.53 3.56 9.15
CA GLU A 40 -10.59 4.01 8.23
C GLU A 40 -10.22 5.35 7.56
N PRO A 41 -9.72 5.35 6.30
CA PRO A 41 -9.38 6.55 5.58
C PRO A 41 -10.64 7.31 5.17
N SER A 42 -10.63 8.63 5.36
CA SER A 42 -11.72 9.48 4.84
C SER A 42 -11.68 9.56 3.30
N LEU A 43 -12.81 9.95 2.68
CA LEU A 43 -12.88 10.16 1.22
C LEU A 43 -11.77 11.09 0.69
N LYS A 44 -11.47 12.18 1.41
CA LYS A 44 -10.40 13.12 1.04
C LYS A 44 -9.02 12.47 1.04
N MET A 45 -8.79 11.47 1.91
CA MET A 45 -7.55 10.71 1.95
C MET A 45 -7.44 9.73 0.78
N LEU A 46 -8.55 9.07 0.43
CA LEU A 46 -8.61 8.21 -0.77
C LEU A 46 -8.38 9.04 -2.05
N GLU A 47 -8.95 10.24 -2.15
CA GLU A 47 -8.71 11.16 -3.26
C GLU A 47 -7.26 11.67 -3.32
N ALA A 48 -6.64 11.92 -2.16
CA ALA A 48 -5.24 12.34 -2.09
C ALA A 48 -4.29 11.19 -2.46
N GLY A 49 -4.54 9.99 -1.94
CA GLY A 49 -3.81 8.77 -2.29
C GLY A 49 -3.96 8.41 -3.77
N GLY A 50 -5.17 8.55 -4.32
CA GLY A 50 -5.42 8.38 -5.75
C GLY A 50 -4.60 9.34 -6.60
N ARG A 51 -4.59 10.63 -6.24
CA ARG A 51 -3.75 11.64 -6.92
C ARG A 51 -2.26 11.34 -6.83
N ALA A 52 -1.78 10.88 -5.68
CA ALA A 52 -0.37 10.54 -5.47
C ALA A 52 0.05 9.28 -6.26
N GLY A 53 -0.84 8.28 -6.33
CA GLY A 53 -0.60 7.01 -7.04
C GLY A 53 -0.96 7.02 -8.52
N THR A 54 -1.49 8.14 -9.04
CA THR A 54 -2.06 8.20 -10.41
C THR A 54 -3.21 7.23 -10.64
N VAL A 55 -3.97 6.91 -9.59
CA VAL A 55 -5.13 6.02 -9.62
C VAL A 55 -6.40 6.79 -9.23
N ASP A 56 -7.55 6.40 -9.75
CA ASP A 56 -8.80 7.06 -9.36
C ASP A 56 -9.23 6.70 -7.92
N ALA A 57 -10.13 7.49 -7.35
CA ALA A 57 -10.59 7.30 -5.98
C ALA A 57 -11.34 5.97 -5.77
N ILE A 58 -11.97 5.42 -6.82
CA ILE A 58 -12.69 4.15 -6.77
C ILE A 58 -11.66 3.01 -6.59
N THR A 59 -10.57 3.07 -7.36
CA THR A 59 -9.45 2.14 -7.29
C THR A 59 -8.75 2.25 -5.94
N ALA A 60 -8.49 3.46 -5.45
CA ALA A 60 -7.94 3.66 -4.09
C ALA A 60 -8.84 3.05 -3.00
N ALA A 61 -10.16 3.20 -3.12
CA ALA A 61 -11.13 2.60 -2.20
C ALA A 61 -11.14 1.06 -2.29
N ALA A 62 -11.00 0.50 -3.49
CA ALA A 62 -10.93 -0.95 -3.71
C ALA A 62 -9.66 -1.56 -3.10
N ILE A 63 -8.50 -0.90 -3.27
CA ILE A 63 -7.23 -1.31 -2.64
C ILE A 63 -7.39 -1.29 -1.12
N TYR A 64 -7.98 -0.24 -0.57
CA TYR A 64 -8.23 -0.14 0.87
C TYR A 64 -9.12 -1.28 1.40
N ARG A 65 -10.21 -1.62 0.71
CA ARG A 65 -11.05 -2.77 1.08
C ARG A 65 -10.30 -4.10 1.01
N ALA A 66 -9.45 -4.28 0.00
CA ALA A 66 -8.62 -5.48 -0.11
C ALA A 66 -7.62 -5.59 1.06
N MET A 67 -7.06 -4.46 1.51
CA MET A 67 -6.18 -4.43 2.68
C MET A 67 -6.91 -4.84 3.97
N LEU A 68 -8.13 -4.37 4.20
CA LEU A 68 -8.93 -4.78 5.37
C LEU A 68 -9.21 -6.29 5.38
N ASN A 69 -9.60 -6.85 4.23
CA ASN A 69 -9.92 -8.27 4.12
C ASN A 69 -8.70 -9.20 4.23
N ALA A 70 -7.48 -8.67 4.06
CA ALA A 70 -6.25 -9.45 4.15
C ALA A 70 -5.71 -9.54 5.58
N ASP A 71 -6.21 -8.69 6.48
CA ASP A 71 -5.86 -8.64 7.91
C ASP A 71 -6.83 -9.48 8.77
N GLU A 72 -7.89 -10.05 8.17
CA GLU A 72 -8.82 -11.04 8.73
C GLU A 72 -8.35 -12.49 8.47
#